data_AF-A0A432CKW7-F1
#
_entry.id   AF-A0A432CKW7-F1
#
_cell.length_a   1.000
_cell.length_b   1.000
_cell.length_c   1.000
_cell.angle_alpha   90.00
_cell.angle_beta   90.00
_cell.angle_gamma   90.00
#
_symmetry.space_group_name_H-M   'P 1'
#
loop_
_entity.id
_entity.type
_entity.pdbx_description
1 polymer ?
#
loop_
_entity_poly.entity_id
_entity_poly.type
_entity_poly.pdbx_seq_one_letter_code
_entity_poly.pdbx_strand_id
1 'polypeptide(L)' 'MIFIVKNTSLEGKDTELISVLQDHFKGELNLARVKLICLFITALCKIKTINYDKLASEFATTATKNSSYRRVQ' A
#
# COMPACT_ATOMS: atom_id res chain seq x y z
N MET A 1 0.65 -2.56 25.62
CA MET A 1 1.67 -1.77 24.91
C MET A 1 2.20 -2.62 23.76
N ILE A 2 1.58 -2.53 22.58
CA ILE A 2 2.03 -3.32 21.41
C ILE A 2 2.85 -2.38 20.54
N PHE A 3 4.16 -2.67 20.48
CA PHE A 3 5.14 -1.96 19.66
C PHE A 3 4.77 -2.14 18.19
N ILE A 4 4.25 -1.09 17.56
CA ILE A 4 4.23 -0.98 16.10
C ILE A 4 5.66 -0.67 15.69
N VAL A 5 6.25 -1.58 14.90
CA VAL A 5 7.53 -1.39 14.21
C VAL A 5 7.45 -0.06 13.45
N LYS A 6 8.13 0.95 13.96
CA LYS A 6 8.34 2.24 13.30
C LYS A 6 9.53 2.06 12.37
N ASN A 7 9.25 1.82 11.10
CA ASN A 7 10.24 1.92 10.03
C ASN A 7 10.31 3.40 9.61
N THR A 8 11.13 4.17 10.32
CA THR A 8 11.17 5.65 10.36
C THR A 8 11.78 6.31 9.11
N SER A 9 11.63 5.73 7.91
CA SER A 9 12.12 6.31 6.65
C SER A 9 11.04 6.43 5.55
N LEU A 10 9.84 5.85 5.77
CA LEU A 10 8.74 5.88 4.79
C LEU A 10 7.57 6.82 5.14
N GLU A 11 7.50 7.37 6.36
CA GLU A 11 6.37 8.22 6.81
C GLU A 11 6.22 9.54 6.03
N GLY A 12 7.25 10.02 5.34
CA GLY A 12 7.14 11.26 4.55
C GLY A 12 6.50 11.09 3.17
N LYS A 13 6.89 10.04 2.43
CA LYS A 13 6.54 9.89 1.00
C LYS A 13 5.20 9.20 0.76
N ASP A 14 4.83 8.21 1.59
CA ASP A 14 3.52 7.56 1.47
C ASP A 14 2.39 8.55 1.80
N THR A 15 2.64 9.47 2.73
CA THR A 15 1.63 10.44 3.18
C THR A 15 1.34 11.50 2.12
N GLU A 16 2.35 11.91 1.34
CA GLU A 16 2.20 12.83 0.21
C GLU A 16 1.41 12.19 -0.94
N LEU A 17 1.77 10.95 -1.33
CA LEU A 17 1.05 10.22 -2.38
C LEU A 17 -0.40 9.93 -1.98
N ILE A 18 -0.65 9.55 -0.72
CA ILE A 18 -2.01 9.39 -0.19
C ILE A 18 -2.77 10.71 -0.27
N SER A 19 -2.15 11.83 0.10
CA SER A 19 -2.81 13.15 0.08
C SER A 19 -3.18 13.57 -1.35
N VAL A 20 -2.28 13.37 -2.32
CA VAL A 20 -2.55 13.66 -3.74
C VAL A 20 -3.68 12.78 -4.27
N LEU A 21 -3.64 11.47 -4.00
CA LEU A 21 -4.69 10.55 -4.45
C LEU A 21 -6.03 10.82 -3.75
N GLN A 22 -6.00 11.21 -2.49
CA GLN A 22 -7.21 11.53 -1.72
C GLN A 22 -7.88 12.81 -2.22
N ASP A 23 -7.09 13.82 -2.61
CA ASP A 23 -7.62 15.03 -3.23
C ASP A 23 -8.17 14.75 -4.63
N HIS A 24 -7.46 13.94 -5.42
CA HIS A 24 -7.87 13.56 -6.77
C HIS A 24 -9.16 12.73 -6.80
N PHE A 25 -9.31 11.75 -5.89
CA PHE A 25 -10.47 10.88 -5.80
C PHE A 25 -11.47 11.31 -4.71
N LYS A 26 -11.42 12.58 -4.29
CA LYS A 26 -12.22 13.10 -3.19
C LYS A 26 -13.71 12.95 -3.50
N GLY A 27 -14.42 12.21 -2.64
CA GLY A 27 -15.86 11.96 -2.79
C GLY A 27 -16.21 10.76 -3.67
N GLU A 28 -15.25 10.22 -4.44
CA GLU A 28 -15.44 9.01 -5.25
C GLU A 28 -14.93 7.75 -4.53
N LEU A 29 -13.79 7.86 -3.84
CA LEU A 29 -13.17 6.74 -3.14
C LEU A 29 -13.01 7.03 -1.64
N ASN A 30 -13.31 6.03 -0.83
CA ASN A 30 -13.01 6.10 0.60
C ASN A 30 -11.49 5.99 0.87
N LEU A 31 -11.08 6.43 2.05
CA LEU A 31 -9.67 6.45 2.45
C LEU A 31 -8.99 5.07 2.36
N ALA A 32 -9.73 3.98 2.62
CA ALA A 32 -9.18 2.63 2.54
C ALA A 32 -8.81 2.25 1.10
N ARG A 33 -9.63 2.63 0.11
CA ARG A 33 -9.36 2.40 -1.32
C ARG A 33 -8.21 3.26 -1.82
N VAL A 34 -8.14 4.53 -1.39
CA VAL A 34 -7.01 5.41 -1.71
C VAL A 34 -5.69 4.83 -1.19
N LYS A 35 -5.68 4.36 0.06
CA LYS A 35 -4.51 3.68 0.66
C LYS A 35 -4.12 2.40 -0.09
N LEU A 36 -5.10 1.64 -0.58
CA LEU A 36 -4.84 0.44 -1.37
C LEU A 36 -4.16 0.79 -2.70
N ILE A 37 -4.64 1.81 -3.41
CA ILE A 37 -4.03 2.29 -4.67
C ILE A 37 -2.60 2.76 -4.43
N CYS A 38 -2.35 3.51 -3.35
CA CYS A 38 -1.02 3.95 -2.96
C CYS A 38 -0.06 2.76 -2.75
N LEU A 39 -0.50 1.73 -2.00
CA LEU A 39 0.28 0.50 -1.80
C LEU A 39 0.58 -0.22 -3.12
N PHE A 40 -0.39 -0.26 -4.05
CA PHE A 40 -0.19 -0.84 -5.37
C PHE A 40 0.87 -0.07 -6.16
N ILE A 41 0.77 1.25 -6.26
CA ILE A 41 1.74 2.08 -6.98
C ILE A 41 3.14 1.91 -6.39
N THR A 42 3.27 2.00 -5.06
CA THR A 42 4.55 1.82 -4.36
C THR A 42 5.16 0.43 -4.61
N ALA A 43 4.34 -0.62 -4.60
CA ALA A 43 4.82 -1.97 -4.87
C ALA A 43 5.18 -2.14 -6.35
N LEU A 44 4.37 -1.66 -7.30
CA LEU A 44 4.67 -1.72 -8.73
C LEU A 44 5.97 -0.98 -9.09
N CYS A 45 6.24 0.16 -8.45
CA CYS A 45 7.51 0.87 -8.62
C CYS A 45 8.72 0.08 -8.11
N LYS A 46 8.54 -0.84 -7.16
CA LYS A 46 9.60 -1.69 -6.62
C LYS A 46 9.80 -2.99 -7.40
N ILE A 47 8.72 -3.59 -7.91
CA ILE A 47 8.79 -4.88 -8.58
C ILE A 47 8.92 -4.65 -10.10
N LYS A 48 10.12 -4.86 -10.66
CA LYS A 48 10.37 -4.77 -12.13
C LYS A 48 9.61 -5.82 -12.96
N THR A 49 8.87 -6.74 -12.33
CA THR A 49 8.11 -7.80 -13.00
C THR A 49 6.84 -8.09 -12.21
N ILE A 50 5.69 -8.01 -12.88
CA ILE A 50 4.36 -8.22 -12.28
C ILE A 50 4.20 -9.71 -11.94
N ASN A 51 4.58 -10.10 -10.73
CA ASN A 51 4.22 -11.38 -10.14
C ASN A 51 3.38 -11.10 -8.90
N TYR A 52 2.12 -11.53 -8.90
CA TYR A 52 1.16 -11.31 -7.80
C TYR A 52 1.69 -11.83 -6.46
N ASP A 53 2.50 -12.88 -6.47
CA ASP A 53 3.13 -13.43 -5.27
C ASP A 53 4.20 -12.49 -4.69
N LYS A 54 5.02 -11.89 -5.56
CA LYS A 54 5.99 -10.85 -5.17
C LYS A 54 5.27 -9.58 -4.72
N LEU A 55 4.27 -9.13 -5.49
CA LEU A 55 3.45 -7.96 -5.17
C LEU A 55 2.81 -8.06 -3.78
N ALA A 56 2.20 -9.20 -3.45
CA ALA A 56 1.58 -9.44 -2.15
C ALA A 56 2.58 -9.48 -0.99
N SER A 57 3.85 -9.81 -1.26
CA SER A 57 4.93 -9.85 -0.26
C SER A 57 5.47 -8.45 0.07
N GLU A 58 5.36 -7.51 -0.86
CA GLU A 58 5.87 -6.14 -0.70
C GLU A 58 4.90 -5.19 -0.01
N PHE A 59 3.64 -5.61 0.23
CA PHE A 59 2.71 -4.78 0.99
C PHE A 59 3.12 -4.72 2.46
N ALA A 60 3.49 -3.53 2.93
CA ALA A 60 3.79 -3.25 4.34
C ALA A 60 2.49 -3.20 5.18
N THR A 61 1.92 -4.38 5.45
CA THR A 61 0.66 -4.55 6.18
C THR A 61 0.80 -5.67 7.22
N THR A 62 -0.03 -5.62 8.27
CA THR A 62 -0.10 -6.67 9.29
C THR A 62 -0.80 -7.94 8.78
N ALA A 63 -1.40 -7.89 7.60
CA ALA A 63 -2.03 -9.03 6.96
C ALA A 63 -0.98 -10.01 6.40
N THR A 64 -1.28 -11.31 6.48
CA THR A 64 -0.41 -12.34 5.91
C THR A 64 -0.32 -12.18 4.38
N LYS A 65 0.85 -12.50 3.81
CA LYS A 65 1.07 -12.52 2.35
C LYS A 65 -0.06 -13.25 1.61
N ASN A 66 -0.49 -14.40 2.11
CA ASN A 66 -1.57 -15.17 1.48
C ASN A 66 -2.92 -14.43 1.51
N SER A 67 -3.22 -13.70 2.58
CA SER A 67 -4.41 -12.84 2.66
C SER A 67 -4.36 -11.71 1.62
N SER A 68 -3.18 -11.10 1.47
CA SER A 68 -2.93 -10.08 0.46
C SER A 68 -3.02 -10.62 -0.96
N TYR A 69 -2.44 -11.80 -1.23
CA TYR A 69 -2.45 -12.44 -2.55
C TYR A 69 -3.87 -12.68 -3.05
N ARG A 70 -4.74 -13.28 -2.24
CA ARG A 70 -6.14 -13.54 -2.59
C ARG A 70 -6.99 -12.30 -2.81
N ARG A 71 -6.56 -11.13 -2.31
CA ARG A 71 -7.27 -9.85 -2.50
C ARG A 71 -6.84 -9.15 -3.80
N VAL A 72 -5.68 -9.51 -4.33
CA VAL A 72 -5.08 -8.91 -5.51
C VAL A 72 -5.37 -9.72 -6.77
N GLN A 73 -5.38 -11.06 -6.66
CA GLN A 73 -5.89 -11.95 -7.70
C GLN A 73 -7.39 -11.75 -7.89
#